data_AF-A0A841HPB5-F1
#
_entry.id   AF-A0A841HPB5-F1
#
_cell.length_a   1.000
_cell.length_b   1.000
_cell.length_c   1.000
_cell.angle_alpha   90.00
_cell.angle_beta   90.00
_cell.angle_gamma   90.00
#
_symmetry.space_group_name_H-M   'P 1'
#
loop_
_entity.id
_entity.type
_entity.pdbx_description
1 polymer ?
#
loop_
_entity_poly.entity_id
_entity_poly.type
_entity_poly.pdbx_seq_one_letter_code
_entity_poly.pdbx_strand_id
1 'polypeptide(L)'
;MAHQSKYAKHALAGGAERINFLNKCIMEGMTDYVFEFLVSEYRTTPSKKKAIAIYDLFCSPNAPYRINCDELLPPKNPQLSGMIDWYREQRQAAQQMNFLKRIATSSNRTPVREQFDFLLPAVFRQEDNNAMRIAVDEASKGVKRPTSGAQKSFVNSWLQARRQLLDAGFSSMQGTWGP
;
A
#
# COMPACT_ATOMS: atom_id res chain seq x y z
N MET A 1 3.33 21.21 -10.12
CA MET A 1 2.90 20.34 -11.22
C MET A 1 2.45 19.01 -10.63
N ALA A 2 1.15 18.70 -10.66
CA ALA A 2 0.64 17.46 -10.08
C ALA A 2 0.90 16.30 -11.05
N HIS A 3 1.86 15.44 -10.73
CA HIS A 3 1.97 14.11 -11.34
C HIS A 3 0.77 13.28 -10.86
N GLN A 4 -0.38 13.44 -11.52
CA GLN A 4 -1.46 12.48 -11.38
C GLN A 4 -0.91 11.12 -11.78
N SER A 5 -0.95 10.14 -10.87
CA SER A 5 -0.67 8.74 -11.20
C SER A 5 -1.57 8.37 -12.39
N LYS A 6 -0.94 8.21 -13.55
CA LYS A 6 -1.58 7.88 -14.84
C LYS A 6 -2.12 6.44 -14.85
N TYR A 7 -1.71 5.63 -13.89
CA TYR A 7 -1.74 4.17 -14.00
C TYR A 7 -2.95 3.55 -13.27
N ALA A 8 -3.31 4.06 -12.09
CA ALA A 8 -4.47 3.53 -11.35
C ALA A 8 -5.81 4.22 -11.66
N LYS A 9 -5.80 5.46 -12.19
CA LYS A 9 -7.03 6.24 -12.45
C LYS A 9 -7.69 5.98 -13.80
N HIS A 10 -6.94 5.51 -14.81
CA HIS A 10 -7.46 5.41 -16.18
C HIS A 10 -7.86 3.99 -16.61
N ALA A 11 -7.53 2.94 -15.85
CA ALA A 11 -7.69 1.58 -16.32
C ALA A 11 -9.01 0.89 -15.93
N LEU A 12 -9.73 1.37 -14.91
CA LEU A 12 -10.83 0.61 -14.30
C LEU A 12 -11.98 1.58 -13.98
N ALA A 13 -13.07 1.48 -14.73
CA ALA A 13 -14.20 2.41 -14.74
C ALA A 13 -15.13 2.23 -13.51
N GLY A 14 -14.93 1.18 -12.71
CA GLY A 14 -15.74 0.89 -11.53
C GLY A 14 -14.99 0.20 -10.37
N GLY A 15 -15.65 0.16 -9.21
CA GLY A 15 -15.10 -0.46 -8.00
C GLY A 15 -14.79 -1.94 -8.16
N ALA A 16 -15.65 -2.70 -8.85
CA ALA A 16 -15.46 -4.14 -9.06
C ALA A 16 -14.24 -4.47 -9.94
N GLU A 17 -14.06 -3.74 -11.05
CA GLU A 17 -12.90 -3.89 -11.93
C GLU A 17 -11.59 -3.57 -11.19
N ARG A 18 -11.62 -2.51 -10.38
CA ARG A 18 -10.51 -2.11 -9.50
C ARG A 18 -10.10 -3.22 -8.53
N ILE A 19 -11.08 -3.86 -7.90
CA ILE A 19 -10.87 -4.99 -7.00
C ILE A 19 -10.38 -6.24 -7.75
N ASN A 20 -10.91 -6.53 -8.93
CA ASN A 20 -10.47 -7.67 -9.74
C ASN A 20 -9.00 -7.52 -10.19
N PHE A 21 -8.60 -6.33 -10.63
CA PHE A 21 -7.21 -6.04 -10.95
C PHE A 21 -6.30 -6.20 -9.74
N LEU A 22 -6.71 -5.67 -8.58
CA LEU A 22 -5.94 -5.79 -7.36
C LEU A 22 -5.79 -7.25 -6.92
N ASN A 23 -6.86 -8.04 -7.02
CA ASN A 23 -6.84 -9.48 -6.79
C ASN A 23 -5.87 -10.20 -7.73
N LYS A 24 -5.85 -9.84 -9.01
CA LYS A 24 -4.89 -10.38 -9.96
C LYS A 24 -3.44 -10.04 -9.57
N CYS A 25 -3.18 -8.77 -9.23
CA CYS A 25 -1.84 -8.33 -8.80
C CYS A 25 -1.34 -9.13 -7.59
N ILE A 26 -2.20 -9.36 -6.60
CA ILE A 26 -1.88 -10.19 -5.44
C ILE A 26 -1.57 -11.64 -5.87
N MET A 27 -2.42 -12.22 -6.72
CA MET A 27 -2.26 -13.62 -7.15
C MET A 27 -0.99 -13.88 -7.97
N GLU A 28 -0.56 -12.87 -8.72
CA GLU A 28 0.64 -12.91 -9.56
C GLU A 28 1.88 -12.36 -8.85
N GLY A 29 1.75 -11.93 -7.59
CA GLY A 29 2.88 -11.39 -6.81
C GLY A 29 3.37 -10.02 -7.31
N MET A 30 2.55 -9.27 -8.04
CA MET A 30 2.87 -7.94 -8.54
C MET A 30 2.67 -6.88 -7.44
N THR A 31 3.55 -6.90 -6.44
CA THR A 31 3.48 -6.08 -5.22
C THR A 31 3.54 -4.58 -5.47
N ASP A 32 4.24 -4.17 -6.52
CA ASP A 32 4.40 -2.76 -6.91
C ASP A 32 3.05 -2.09 -7.25
N TYR A 33 2.17 -2.79 -7.98
CA TYR A 33 0.83 -2.27 -8.29
C TYR A 33 -0.07 -2.23 -7.06
N VAL A 34 0.10 -3.18 -6.13
CA VAL A 34 -0.62 -3.14 -4.86
C VAL A 34 -0.16 -1.95 -4.02
N PHE A 35 1.15 -1.67 -4.00
CA PHE A 35 1.71 -0.49 -3.36
C PHE A 35 1.13 0.79 -3.96
N GLU A 36 1.13 0.95 -5.29
CA GLU A 36 0.57 2.13 -5.95
C GLU A 36 -0.91 2.34 -5.58
N PHE A 37 -1.69 1.26 -5.62
CA PHE A 37 -3.10 1.30 -5.25
C PHE A 37 -3.28 1.84 -3.82
N LEU A 38 -2.51 1.31 -2.86
CA LEU A 38 -2.58 1.72 -1.47
C LEU A 38 -2.11 3.16 -1.26
N VAL A 39 -1.08 3.61 -1.97
CA VAL A 39 -0.65 5.01 -1.98
C VAL A 39 -1.77 5.92 -2.48
N SER A 40 -2.48 5.54 -3.54
CA SER A 40 -3.64 6.30 -4.03
C SER A 40 -4.76 6.41 -2.99
N GLU A 41 -5.02 5.37 -2.20
CA GLU A 41 -6.05 5.41 -1.16
C GLU A 41 -5.62 6.19 0.08
N TYR A 42 -4.36 6.04 0.45
CA TYR A 42 -3.73 6.86 1.46
C TYR A 42 -3.85 8.34 1.10
N ARG A 43 -3.64 8.71 -0.18
CA ARG A 43 -3.84 10.09 -0.62
C ARG A 43 -5.25 10.59 -0.33
N THR A 44 -6.28 9.79 -0.61
CA THR A 44 -7.67 10.21 -0.39
C THR A 44 -7.95 10.47 1.09
N THR A 45 -7.48 9.59 1.98
CA THR A 45 -7.72 9.66 3.43
C THR A 45 -6.43 9.35 4.22
N PRO A 46 -5.49 10.31 4.32
CA PRO A 46 -4.20 10.06 4.94
C PRO A 46 -4.34 9.88 6.45
N SER A 47 -3.67 8.87 6.99
CA SER A 47 -3.66 8.59 8.43
C SER A 47 -2.34 7.97 8.87
N LYS A 48 -1.96 8.18 10.14
CA LYS A 48 -0.72 7.62 10.70
C LYS A 48 -0.69 6.10 10.59
N LYS A 49 -1.83 5.44 10.84
CA LYS A 49 -1.96 3.98 10.72
C LYS A 49 -1.71 3.51 9.29
N LYS A 50 -2.26 4.20 8.29
CA LYS A 50 -2.05 3.87 6.88
C LYS A 50 -0.59 4.07 6.46
N ALA A 51 0.03 5.18 6.85
CA ALA A 51 1.44 5.43 6.56
C ALA A 51 2.34 4.34 7.17
N ILE A 52 2.11 3.97 8.43
CA ILE A 52 2.82 2.87 9.09
C ILE A 52 2.62 1.54 8.35
N ALA A 53 1.38 1.21 7.97
CA ALA A 53 1.09 -0.06 7.29
C ALA A 53 1.73 -0.13 5.89
N ILE A 54 1.69 0.95 5.12
CA ILE A 54 2.40 1.04 3.83
C ILE A 54 3.90 0.83 4.05
N TYR A 55 4.50 1.51 5.02
CA TYR A 55 5.92 1.37 5.30
C TYR A 55 6.31 -0.05 5.70
N ASP A 56 5.57 -0.66 6.64
CA ASP A 56 5.90 -1.98 7.17
C ASP A 56 5.85 -3.06 6.09
N LEU A 57 4.85 -2.98 5.20
CA LEU A 57 4.61 -3.98 4.17
C LEU A 57 5.51 -3.82 2.94
N PHE A 58 5.94 -2.60 2.60
CA PHE A 58 6.58 -2.32 1.31
C PHE A 58 7.94 -1.62 1.41
N CYS A 59 8.20 -0.84 2.46
CA CYS A 59 9.37 0.05 2.50
C CYS A 59 10.43 -0.37 3.53
N SER A 60 10.03 -1.08 4.58
CA SER A 60 10.94 -1.49 5.65
C SER A 60 12.04 -2.44 5.12
N PRO A 61 13.24 -2.47 5.74
CA PRO A 61 14.33 -3.38 5.34
C PRO A 61 13.91 -4.84 5.22
N ASN A 62 13.00 -5.27 6.10
CA ASN A 62 12.48 -6.65 6.16
C ASN A 62 11.02 -6.73 5.70
N ALA A 63 10.59 -5.80 4.83
CA ALA A 63 9.23 -5.74 4.33
C ALA A 63 8.88 -7.03 3.57
N PRO A 64 7.76 -7.70 3.88
CA PRO A 64 7.36 -8.93 3.20
C PRO A 64 7.04 -8.73 1.71
N TYR A 65 6.70 -7.51 1.31
CA TYR A 65 6.37 -7.14 -0.08
C TYR A 65 7.23 -5.95 -0.52
N ARG A 66 8.53 -5.98 -0.19
CA ARG A 66 9.45 -4.88 -0.47
C ARG A 66 9.41 -4.47 -1.95
N ILE A 67 9.17 -3.20 -2.22
CA ILE A 67 9.11 -2.65 -3.58
C ILE A 67 10.50 -2.48 -4.19
N ASN A 68 10.60 -2.55 -5.51
CA ASN A 68 11.87 -2.52 -6.23
C ASN A 68 12.44 -1.10 -6.43
N CYS A 69 12.75 -0.41 -5.32
CA CYS A 69 13.36 0.92 -5.36
C CYS A 69 14.37 1.16 -4.22
N ASP A 70 15.29 0.20 -4.01
CA ASP A 70 16.20 0.15 -2.86
C ASP A 70 16.98 1.45 -2.60
N GLU A 71 17.33 2.22 -3.62
CA GLU A 71 18.03 3.51 -3.49
C GLU A 71 17.24 4.55 -2.70
N LEU A 72 15.92 4.49 -2.76
CA LEU A 72 15.00 5.41 -2.10
C LEU A 72 14.45 4.88 -0.78
N LEU A 73 14.77 3.63 -0.43
CA LEU A 73 14.29 2.96 0.77
C LEU A 73 15.38 2.89 1.85
N PRO A 74 15.00 2.72 3.12
CA PRO A 74 15.95 2.34 4.16
C PRO A 74 16.71 1.05 3.77
N PRO A 75 18.01 0.95 4.11
CA PRO A 75 18.79 1.90 4.91
C PRO A 75 19.36 3.10 4.13
N LYS A 76 19.29 3.10 2.79
CA LYS A 76 19.90 4.15 1.94
C LYS A 76 19.22 5.51 2.10
N ASN A 77 17.92 5.51 2.41
CA ASN A 77 17.17 6.71 2.77
C ASN A 77 16.53 6.59 4.16
N PRO A 78 17.20 7.05 5.23
CA PRO A 78 16.70 6.96 6.60
C PRO A 78 15.62 8.00 6.94
N GLN A 79 15.36 8.99 6.07
CA GLN A 79 14.34 10.01 6.36
C GLN A 79 12.95 9.40 6.44
N LEU A 80 12.67 8.41 5.57
CA LEU A 80 11.40 7.70 5.59
C LEU A 80 11.21 6.91 6.90
N SER A 81 12.25 6.23 7.40
CA SER A 81 12.15 5.47 8.65
C SER A 81 11.95 6.39 9.86
N GLY A 82 12.74 7.46 10.00
CA GLY A 82 12.61 8.37 11.14
C GLY A 82 11.25 9.06 11.22
N MET A 83 10.65 9.36 10.08
CA MET A 83 9.30 9.91 10.00
C MET A 83 8.22 8.91 10.41
N ILE A 84 8.38 7.64 10.06
CA ILE A 84 7.47 6.57 10.47
C ILE A 84 7.61 6.28 11.97
N ASP A 85 8.83 6.32 12.51
CA ASP A 85 9.09 6.16 13.94
C ASP A 85 8.39 7.24 14.76
N TRP A 86 8.44 8.49 14.29
CA TRP A 86 7.67 9.57 14.89
C TRP A 86 6.15 9.29 14.89
N TYR A 87 5.58 8.74 13.81
CA TYR A 87 4.16 8.33 13.81
C TYR A 87 3.85 7.23 14.83
N ARG A 88 4.79 6.30 15.07
CA ARG A 88 4.63 5.25 16.08
C ARG A 88 4.65 5.83 17.49
N GLU A 89 5.62 6.69 17.80
CA GLU A 89 5.74 7.37 19.09
C GLU A 89 4.47 8.13 19.43
N GLN A 90 3.95 8.92 18.49
CA GLN A 90 2.71 9.65 18.70
C GLN A 90 1.51 8.74 18.95
N ARG A 91 1.45 7.58 18.29
CA ARG A 91 0.38 6.60 18.50
C ARG A 91 0.49 5.94 19.86
N GLN A 92 1.70 5.57 20.29
CA GLN A 92 1.95 4.99 21.61
C GLN A 92 1.63 5.99 22.73
N ALA A 93 2.07 7.24 22.59
CA ALA A 93 1.75 8.31 23.53
C ALA A 93 0.22 8.52 23.66
N ALA A 94 -0.51 8.48 22.54
CA ALA A 94 -1.96 8.60 22.55
C ALA A 94 -2.68 7.42 23.25
N GLN A 95 -2.09 6.22 23.22
CA GLN A 95 -2.62 5.04 23.92
C GLN A 95 -2.41 5.13 25.44
N GLN A 96 -1.29 5.70 25.87
CA GLN A 96 -0.91 5.82 27.29
C GLN A 96 -1.61 6.97 28.03
N MET A 97 -2.17 7.96 27.32
CA MET A 97 -2.86 9.08 27.96
C MET A 97 -4.33 8.79 28.29
N ASN A 98 -4.75 9.16 29.51
CA ASN A 98 -6.16 9.22 29.92
C ASN A 98 -6.97 10.06 28.92
N PHE A 99 -8.21 9.66 28.65
CA PHE A 99 -9.09 10.25 27.62
C PHE A 99 -9.12 11.79 27.65
N LEU A 100 -9.19 12.39 28.85
CA LEU A 100 -9.20 13.85 29.03
C LEU A 100 -7.87 14.54 28.65
N LYS A 101 -6.73 13.87 28.83
CA LYS A 101 -5.42 14.42 28.44
C LYS A 101 -5.17 14.35 26.93
N ARG A 102 -5.79 13.40 26.22
CA ARG A 102 -5.64 13.26 24.75
C ARG A 102 -6.15 14.50 23.99
N ILE A 103 -7.21 15.14 24.49
CA ILE A 103 -7.82 16.31 23.84
C ILE A 103 -6.86 17.52 23.91
N ALA A 104 -6.12 17.66 25.00
CA ALA A 104 -5.21 18.79 25.23
C ALA A 104 -3.84 18.66 24.54
N THR A 105 -3.35 17.44 24.29
CA THR A 105 -1.98 17.19 23.80
C THR A 105 -1.90 16.64 22.38
N SER A 106 -3.03 16.34 21.71
CA SER A 106 -2.97 15.86 20.34
C SER A 106 -2.52 16.98 19.40
N SER A 107 -1.22 17.07 19.14
CA SER A 107 -0.74 17.62 17.89
C SER A 107 -1.18 16.65 16.79
N ASN A 108 -2.45 16.78 16.41
CA ASN A 108 -3.13 15.88 15.48
C ASN A 108 -2.73 16.21 14.04
N ARG A 109 -1.41 16.29 13.79
CA ARG A 109 -0.89 16.52 12.46
C ARG A 109 -1.16 15.28 11.64
N THR A 110 -2.12 15.42 10.73
CA THR A 110 -2.37 14.47 9.66
C THR A 110 -1.08 14.30 8.85
N PRO A 111 -0.66 13.07 8.55
CA PRO A 111 0.45 12.82 7.65
C PRO A 111 0.28 13.52 6.29
N VAL A 112 1.39 13.84 5.64
CA VAL A 112 1.38 14.51 4.34
C VAL A 112 0.78 13.57 3.30
N ARG A 113 -0.21 14.06 2.54
CA ARG A 113 -0.94 13.29 1.52
C ARG A 113 -0.01 12.64 0.49
N GLU A 114 1.04 13.35 0.09
CA GLU A 114 1.95 13.00 -1.01
C GLU A 114 3.24 12.34 -0.50
N GLN A 115 3.25 11.88 0.75
CA GLN A 115 4.43 11.37 1.45
C GLN A 115 5.15 10.22 0.73
N PHE A 116 4.43 9.40 -0.03
CA PHE A 116 4.99 8.25 -0.75
C PHE A 116 5.16 8.51 -2.26
N ASP A 117 4.82 9.70 -2.74
CA ASP A 117 4.75 10.00 -4.17
C ASP A 117 6.11 9.90 -4.85
N PHE A 118 7.17 10.24 -4.12
CA PHE A 118 8.54 10.17 -4.61
C PHE A 118 9.02 8.74 -4.93
N LEU A 119 8.34 7.71 -4.41
CA LEU A 119 8.67 6.31 -4.66
C LEU A 119 8.07 5.81 -5.99
N LEU A 120 6.93 6.35 -6.41
CA LEU A 120 6.20 5.85 -7.58
C LEU A 120 6.99 5.92 -8.90
N PRO A 121 7.73 7.01 -9.21
CA PRO A 121 8.53 7.07 -10.44
C PRO A 121 9.67 6.04 -10.47
N ALA A 122 10.19 5.65 -9.30
CA ALA A 122 11.27 4.67 -9.21
C ALA A 122 10.76 3.23 -9.33
N VAL A 123 9.55 2.98 -8.81
CA VAL A 123 8.87 1.66 -8.87
C VAL A 123 8.45 1.32 -10.30
N PHE A 124 7.87 2.28 -11.04
CA PHE A 124 7.39 2.04 -12.40
C PHE A 124 8.34 2.66 -13.42
N ARG A 125 9.39 1.92 -13.79
CA ARG A 125 10.22 2.31 -14.93
C ARG A 125 9.43 2.10 -16.22
N GLN A 126 9.79 2.83 -17.26
CA GLN A 126 8.98 3.00 -18.47
C GLN A 126 8.65 1.68 -19.22
N GLU A 127 9.39 0.60 -18.94
CA GLU A 127 9.26 -0.73 -19.53
C GLU A 127 8.04 -1.53 -18.98
N ASP A 128 7.52 -1.18 -17.81
CA ASP A 128 6.41 -1.91 -17.15
C ASP A 128 5.01 -1.61 -17.72
N ASN A 129 4.92 -0.62 -18.63
CA ASN A 129 3.66 -0.14 -19.17
C ASN A 129 2.92 -1.18 -20.03
N ASN A 130 3.65 -2.04 -20.74
CA ASN A 130 3.03 -3.04 -21.61
C ASN A 130 2.48 -4.22 -20.79
N ALA A 131 3.24 -4.68 -19.79
CA ALA A 131 2.80 -5.71 -18.84
C ALA A 131 1.53 -5.28 -18.09
N MET A 132 1.44 -3.99 -17.71
CA MET A 132 0.26 -3.46 -17.05
C MET A 132 -1.00 -3.51 -17.92
N ARG A 133 -0.90 -3.13 -19.20
CA ARG A 133 -2.05 -3.16 -20.11
C ARG A 133 -2.56 -4.58 -20.30
N ILE A 134 -1.65 -5.54 -20.47
CA ILE A 134 -1.99 -6.96 -20.52
C ILE A 134 -2.63 -7.39 -19.19
N ALA A 135 -2.05 -6.97 -18.06
CA ALA A 135 -2.57 -7.34 -16.75
C ALA A 135 -4.02 -6.86 -16.53
N VAL A 136 -4.31 -5.61 -16.90
CA VAL A 136 -5.66 -5.01 -16.87
C VAL A 136 -6.62 -5.75 -17.81
N ASP A 137 -6.19 -5.99 -19.06
CA ASP A 137 -7.03 -6.66 -20.06
C ASP A 137 -7.41 -8.08 -19.62
N GLU A 138 -6.52 -8.86 -19.02
CA GLU A 138 -6.92 -10.18 -18.52
C GLU A 138 -7.62 -10.13 -17.15
N ALA A 139 -7.45 -9.08 -16.34
CA ALA A 139 -8.24 -8.91 -15.12
C ALA A 139 -9.74 -8.77 -15.42
N SER A 140 -10.08 -8.20 -16.60
CA SER A 140 -11.47 -8.15 -17.09
C SER A 140 -12.07 -9.54 -17.38
N LYS A 141 -11.22 -10.56 -17.60
CA LYS A 141 -11.62 -11.93 -17.96
C LYS A 141 -11.80 -12.87 -16.75
N GLY A 142 -11.65 -12.35 -15.53
CA GLY A 142 -11.81 -13.09 -14.26
C GLY A 142 -10.52 -13.75 -13.75
N VAL A 143 -10.38 -13.82 -12.42
CA VAL A 143 -9.16 -14.32 -11.74
C VAL A 143 -9.25 -15.82 -11.52
N LYS A 144 -8.30 -16.59 -12.07
CA LYS A 144 -8.17 -18.05 -11.82
C LYS A 144 -7.50 -18.32 -10.47
N ARG A 145 -7.78 -19.48 -9.85
CA ARG A 145 -7.18 -19.90 -8.57
C ARG A 145 -5.67 -20.11 -8.68
N PRO A 146 -4.90 -19.98 -7.58
CA PRO A 146 -3.46 -20.14 -7.61
C PRO A 146 -3.11 -21.61 -7.89
N THR A 147 -2.22 -21.85 -8.85
CA THR A 147 -1.92 -23.20 -9.33
C THR A 147 -0.60 -23.73 -8.77
N SER A 148 0.33 -22.87 -8.36
CA SER A 148 1.65 -23.28 -7.84
C SER A 148 1.77 -23.23 -6.30
N GLY A 149 2.71 -24.00 -5.74
CA GLY A 149 3.00 -24.00 -4.29
C GLY A 149 3.55 -22.66 -3.78
N ALA A 150 4.43 -22.02 -4.55
CA ALA A 150 4.98 -20.70 -4.22
C ALA A 150 3.88 -19.62 -4.18
N GLN A 151 2.95 -19.64 -5.15
CA GLN A 151 1.79 -18.75 -5.15
C GLN A 151 0.90 -18.96 -3.93
N LYS A 152 0.66 -20.20 -3.50
CA LYS A 152 -0.12 -20.49 -2.28
C LYS A 152 0.54 -19.90 -1.03
N SER A 153 1.86 -20.02 -0.90
CA SER A 153 2.61 -19.43 0.23
C SER A 153 2.49 -17.91 0.25
N PHE A 154 2.66 -17.26 -0.90
CA PHE A 154 2.49 -15.81 -1.05
C PHE A 154 1.07 -15.36 -0.68
N VAL A 155 0.06 -16.06 -1.19
CA VAL A 155 -1.34 -15.73 -0.88
C VAL A 155 -1.64 -15.89 0.61
N ASN A 156 -1.07 -16.91 1.26
CA ASN A 156 -1.24 -17.09 2.71
C ASN A 156 -0.58 -15.97 3.53
N SER A 157 0.64 -15.54 3.18
CA SER A 157 1.26 -14.39 3.82
C SER A 157 0.48 -13.10 3.54
N TRP A 158 -0.16 -13.01 2.37
CA TRP A 158 -0.98 -11.85 1.99
C TRP A 158 -2.21 -11.70 2.88
N LEU A 159 -2.81 -12.80 3.35
CA LEU A 159 -3.94 -12.73 4.28
C LEU A 159 -3.59 -12.01 5.58
N GLN A 160 -2.35 -12.17 6.09
CA GLN A 160 -1.88 -11.45 7.26
C GLN A 160 -1.70 -9.95 6.95
N ALA A 161 -1.11 -9.63 5.80
CA ALA A 161 -0.96 -8.25 5.33
C ALA A 161 -2.30 -7.54 5.15
N ARG A 162 -3.29 -8.24 4.59
CA ARG A 162 -4.66 -7.76 4.43
C ARG A 162 -5.29 -7.37 5.76
N ARG A 163 -5.15 -8.19 6.81
CA ARG A 163 -5.66 -7.85 8.15
C ARG A 163 -5.02 -6.57 8.67
N GLN A 164 -3.70 -6.44 8.54
CA GLN A 164 -2.99 -5.23 8.94
C GLN A 164 -3.47 -3.98 8.16
N LEU A 165 -3.72 -4.11 6.84
CA LEU A 165 -4.25 -3.03 6.02
C LEU A 165 -5.68 -2.64 6.40
N LEU A 166 -6.53 -3.63 6.71
CA LEU A 166 -7.89 -3.39 7.21
C LEU A 166 -7.88 -2.65 8.55
N ASP A 167 -7.05 -3.09 9.50
CA ASP A 167 -6.87 -2.43 10.80
C ASP A 167 -6.31 -1.00 10.68
N ALA A 168 -5.56 -0.75 9.61
CA ALA A 168 -5.05 0.57 9.26
C ALA A 168 -6.10 1.48 8.60
N GLY A 169 -7.24 0.93 8.16
CA GLY A 169 -8.35 1.65 7.57
C GLY A 169 -8.38 1.66 6.03
N PHE A 170 -7.74 0.70 5.36
CA PHE A 170 -7.88 0.49 3.92
C PHE A 170 -9.13 -0.36 3.63
N SER A 171 -10.31 0.28 3.64
CA SER A 171 -11.59 -0.41 3.45
C SER A 171 -11.74 -1.13 2.10
N SER A 172 -11.06 -0.64 1.06
CA SER A 172 -11.00 -1.32 -0.25
C SER A 172 -10.45 -2.74 -0.20
N MET A 173 -9.61 -3.05 0.81
CA MET A 173 -9.07 -4.39 0.98
C MET A 173 -10.14 -5.41 1.39
N GLN A 174 -11.32 -4.97 1.84
CA GLN A 174 -12.41 -5.88 2.19
C GLN A 174 -12.81 -6.79 1.01
N GLY A 175 -12.83 -6.25 -0.21
CA GLY A 175 -13.16 -6.99 -1.44
C GLY A 175 -11.99 -7.76 -2.05
N THR A 176 -10.77 -7.60 -1.54
CA THR A 176 -9.60 -8.36 -2.00
C THR A 176 -9.51 -9.70 -1.29
N TRP A 177 -9.01 -10.74 -1.98
CA TRP A 177 -9.19 -12.17 -1.64
C TRP A 177 -9.22 -12.53 -0.13
N GLY A 178 -10.40 -13.06 0.30
CA GLY A 178 -10.68 -13.92 1.48
C GLY A 178 -11.72 -13.38 2.50
N PRO A 179 -12.91 -14.00 2.72
CA PRO A 179 -13.57 -15.03 1.91
C PRO A 179 -14.31 -14.46 0.69
#